data_AF-M5C9F7-F1
#
_entry.id   AF-M5C9F7-F1
#
_cell.length_a   1.000
_cell.length_b   1.000
_cell.length_c   1.000
_cell.angle_alpha   90.00
_cell.angle_beta   90.00
_cell.angle_gamma   90.00
#
_symmetry.space_group_name_H-M   'P 1'
#
loop_
_entity.id
_entity.type
_entity.pdbx_description
1 polymer ?
#
loop_
_entity_poly.entity_id
_entity_poly.type
_entity_poly.pdbx_seq_one_letter_code
_entity_poly.pdbx_strand_id
1 'polypeptide(L)'
;MINTSLKYKQAVYVGKGTNVWNNVHISDLVKLYDLVYIHATSVRDGKSPRPKKFENFYLGSVGEYAWGDIAKHLGPLLHREGLTNTPEARSITADEMNSPAVATNSRSLAERSRSLGWRPAAKDVYNTLQEDLDAVLGSPK
;
A
#
# COMPACT_ATOMS: atom_id res chain seq x y z
N MET A 1 -7.38 -7.44 3.11
CA MET A 1 -8.66 -7.27 2.39
C MET A 1 -8.98 -8.45 1.48
N ILE A 2 -8.04 -8.90 0.61
CA ILE A 2 -8.25 -10.03 -0.32
C ILE A 2 -8.72 -11.29 0.42
N ASN A 3 -7.96 -11.79 1.41
CA ASN A 3 -8.35 -12.98 2.19
C ASN A 3 -9.74 -12.88 2.83
N THR A 4 -10.08 -11.73 3.41
CA THR A 4 -11.41 -11.49 3.97
C THR A 4 -12.49 -11.54 2.88
N SER A 5 -12.20 -10.99 1.69
CA SER A 5 -13.11 -11.01 0.54
C SER A 5 -13.34 -12.43 0.02
N LEU A 6 -12.28 -13.25 -0.05
CA LEU A 6 -12.36 -14.67 -0.41
C LEU A 6 -13.22 -15.45 0.60
N LYS A 7 -13.01 -15.22 1.90
CA LYS A 7 -13.82 -15.83 2.97
C LYS A 7 -15.32 -15.54 2.80
N TYR A 8 -15.68 -14.31 2.46
CA TYR A 8 -17.07 -13.91 2.26
C TYR A 8 -17.61 -14.18 0.86
N LYS A 9 -16.79 -14.67 -0.07
CA LYS A 9 -17.12 -14.81 -1.51
C LYS A 9 -17.69 -13.51 -2.11
N GLN A 10 -17.20 -12.37 -1.63
CA GLN A 10 -17.53 -11.03 -2.12
C GLN A 10 -16.46 -10.03 -1.68
N ALA A 11 -16.12 -9.05 -2.52
CA ALA A 11 -15.22 -7.96 -2.11
C ALA A 11 -15.81 -7.18 -0.93
N VAL A 12 -14.97 -6.88 0.08
CA VAL A 12 -15.42 -6.21 1.30
C VAL A 12 -14.55 -5.02 1.69
N TYR A 13 -15.18 -3.98 2.23
CA TYR A 13 -14.53 -2.82 2.86
C TYR A 13 -15.21 -2.49 4.20
N VAL A 14 -14.55 -1.71 5.06
CA VAL A 14 -15.08 -1.39 6.39
C VAL A 14 -15.89 -0.09 6.38
N GLY A 15 -17.08 -0.11 6.99
CA GLY A 15 -17.92 1.07 7.22
C GLY A 15 -18.26 1.80 5.92
N LYS A 16 -18.03 3.12 5.86
CA LYS A 16 -18.28 3.91 4.64
C LYS A 16 -17.22 3.70 3.55
N GLY A 17 -16.10 3.04 3.84
CA GLY A 17 -15.00 2.85 2.90
C GLY A 17 -14.17 4.10 2.61
N THR A 18 -14.42 5.22 3.30
CA THR A 18 -13.75 6.51 3.10
C THR A 18 -12.40 6.63 3.83
N ASN A 19 -11.90 5.53 4.38
CA ASN A 19 -10.61 5.47 5.06
C ASN A 19 -9.48 5.57 4.03
N VAL A 20 -8.61 6.56 4.19
CA VAL A 20 -7.57 6.94 3.22
C VAL A 20 -6.19 6.50 3.69
N TRP A 21 -5.48 5.83 2.79
CA TRP A 21 -4.09 5.41 2.98
C TRP A 21 -3.21 5.84 1.81
N ASN A 22 -1.94 6.12 2.11
CA ASN A 22 -0.85 6.09 1.13
C ASN A 22 -0.33 4.65 0.90
N ASN A 23 0.30 4.40 -0.25
CA ASN A 23 1.02 3.14 -0.53
C ASN A 23 2.48 3.42 -0.94
N VAL A 24 3.26 2.35 -1.11
CA VAL A 24 4.51 2.35 -1.86
C VAL A 24 4.72 0.98 -2.45
N HIS A 25 5.05 0.92 -3.73
CA HIS A 25 5.42 -0.33 -4.38
C HIS A 25 6.77 -0.84 -3.85
N ILE A 26 6.90 -2.15 -3.63
CA ILE A 26 8.11 -2.74 -3.03
C ILE A 26 9.39 -2.38 -3.77
N SER A 27 9.39 -2.44 -5.11
CA SER A 27 10.55 -2.07 -5.94
C SER A 27 10.99 -0.62 -5.77
N ASP A 28 10.07 0.31 -5.49
CA ASP A 28 10.43 1.70 -5.23
C ASP A 28 10.87 1.91 -3.78
N LEU A 29 10.30 1.15 -2.83
CA LEU A 29 10.74 1.15 -1.44
C LEU A 29 12.19 0.66 -1.31
N VAL A 30 12.59 -0.38 -2.06
CA VAL A 30 13.98 -0.85 -2.09
C VAL A 30 14.94 0.26 -2.51
N LYS A 31 14.62 0.99 -3.59
CA LYS A 31 15.43 2.15 -4.02
C LYS A 31 15.53 3.24 -2.95
N LEU A 32 14.45 3.43 -2.16
CA LEU A 32 14.50 4.37 -1.04
C LEU A 32 15.48 3.89 0.04
N TYR A 33 15.48 2.60 0.38
CA TYR A 33 16.44 2.06 1.33
C TYR A 33 17.89 2.27 0.89
N ASP A 34 18.20 2.07 -0.40
CA ASP A 34 19.54 2.35 -0.95
C ASP A 34 19.92 3.82 -0.76
N LEU A 35 19.03 4.76 -1.08
CA LEU A 35 19.28 6.18 -0.92
C LEU A 35 19.50 6.58 0.55
N VAL A 36 18.68 6.05 1.45
CA VAL A 36 18.82 6.30 2.90
C VAL A 36 20.13 5.71 3.43
N TYR A 37 20.51 4.51 2.99
CA TYR A 37 21.78 3.89 3.35
C TYR A 37 22.99 4.70 2.86
N ILE A 38 22.99 5.11 1.59
CA ILE A 38 24.04 5.97 1.02
C ILE A 38 24.13 7.29 1.79
N HIS A 39 22.99 7.92 2.10
CA HIS A 39 22.98 9.15 2.89
C HIS A 39 23.54 8.92 4.30
N ALA A 40 23.12 7.86 4.99
CA ALA A 40 23.59 7.54 6.35
C ALA A 40 25.11 7.27 6.39
N THR A 41 25.65 6.57 5.40
CA THR A 41 27.10 6.35 5.28
C THR A 41 27.87 7.64 4.99
N SER A 42 27.32 8.51 4.13
CA SER A 42 27.88 9.85 3.89
C SER A 42 27.95 10.70 5.17
N VAL A 43 26.92 10.63 6.02
CA VAL A 43 26.91 11.29 7.34
C VAL A 43 27.97 10.70 8.28
N ARG A 44 28.10 9.38 8.32
CA ARG A 44 29.11 8.70 9.14
C ARG A 44 30.52 9.09 8.72
N ASP A 45 30.78 9.16 7.43
CA ASP A 45 32.10 9.46 6.86
C ASP A 45 32.41 10.98 6.85
N GLY A 46 31.54 11.83 7.41
CA GLY A 46 31.74 13.27 7.52
C GLY A 46 31.51 14.07 6.23
N LYS A 47 31.00 13.43 5.16
CA LYS A 47 30.71 14.06 3.87
C LYS A 47 29.37 14.79 3.85
N SER A 48 28.44 14.42 4.72
CA SER A 48 27.16 15.08 4.92
C SER A 48 26.96 15.48 6.39
N PRO A 49 26.29 16.61 6.67
CA PRO A 49 26.02 17.03 8.05
C PRO A 49 25.12 16.01 8.75
N ARG A 50 25.34 15.82 10.06
CA ARG A 50 24.43 15.02 10.88
C ARG A 50 23.04 15.70 10.91
N PRO A 51 21.95 14.96 10.67
CA PRO A 51 20.61 15.52 10.75
C PRO A 51 20.30 15.97 12.18
N LYS A 52 19.45 16.99 12.34
CA LYS A 52 18.97 17.38 13.67
C LYS A 52 18.06 16.28 14.23
N LYS A 53 17.74 16.39 15.52
CA LYS A 53 16.79 15.50 16.19
C LYS A 53 15.48 15.43 15.38
N PHE A 54 15.04 14.21 15.07
CA PHE A 54 13.83 13.91 14.28
C PHE A 54 13.86 14.30 12.79
N GLU A 55 15.01 14.75 12.25
CA GLU A 55 15.17 14.99 10.80
C GLU A 55 15.66 13.76 10.03
N ASN A 56 15.72 12.60 10.69
CA ASN A 56 16.22 11.34 10.14
C ASN A 56 15.11 10.36 9.69
N PHE A 57 13.86 10.82 9.56
CA PHE A 57 12.75 10.02 9.05
C PHE A 57 12.55 10.23 7.54
N TYR A 58 12.63 9.13 6.79
CA TYR A 58 12.44 9.07 5.35
C TYR A 58 11.25 8.15 5.05
N LEU A 59 10.13 8.72 4.63
CA LEU A 59 8.89 7.99 4.42
C LEU A 59 8.76 7.55 2.96
N GLY A 60 8.40 6.29 2.74
CA GLY A 60 8.04 5.77 1.43
C GLY A 60 6.54 5.89 1.23
N SER A 61 6.07 7.06 0.80
CA SER A 61 4.65 7.28 0.48
C SER A 61 4.46 7.80 -0.94
N VAL A 62 3.52 7.18 -1.66
CA VAL A 62 3.17 7.46 -3.06
C VAL A 62 1.66 7.39 -3.20
N GLY A 63 1.07 8.50 -3.65
CA GLY A 63 -0.38 8.61 -3.88
C GLY A 63 -1.21 8.38 -2.61
N GLU A 64 -2.52 8.46 -2.79
CA GLU A 64 -3.51 8.13 -1.76
C GLU A 64 -4.68 7.38 -2.40
N TYR A 65 -5.32 6.50 -1.63
CA TYR A 65 -6.50 5.76 -2.05
C TYR A 65 -7.44 5.58 -0.86
N ALA A 66 -8.73 5.45 -1.14
CA ALA A 66 -9.71 5.04 -0.15
C ALA A 66 -9.89 3.52 -0.20
N TRP A 67 -9.97 2.87 0.97
CA TRP A 67 -10.14 1.41 1.05
C TRP A 67 -11.43 0.91 0.37
N GLY A 68 -12.49 1.72 0.38
CA GLY A 68 -13.72 1.41 -0.34
C GLY A 68 -13.53 1.37 -1.85
N ASP A 69 -12.67 2.23 -2.40
CA ASP A 69 -12.42 2.26 -3.84
C ASP A 69 -11.53 1.09 -4.27
N ILE A 70 -10.56 0.69 -3.43
CA ILE A 70 -9.81 -0.56 -3.64
C ILE A 70 -10.76 -1.76 -3.69
N ALA A 71 -11.70 -1.87 -2.74
CA ALA A 71 -12.64 -2.97 -2.72
C ALA A 71 -13.53 -3.00 -3.97
N LYS A 72 -14.00 -1.84 -4.44
CA LYS A 72 -14.79 -1.73 -5.69
C LYS A 72 -13.99 -2.12 -6.94
N HIS A 73 -12.69 -1.87 -6.98
CA HIS A 73 -11.83 -2.33 -8.08
C HIS A 73 -11.51 -3.83 -7.95
N LEU A 74 -11.38 -4.33 -6.72
CA LEU A 74 -11.10 -5.75 -6.45
C LEU A 74 -12.29 -6.66 -6.79
N GLY A 75 -13.54 -6.21 -6.57
CA GLY A 75 -14.74 -7.00 -6.81
C GLY A 75 -14.85 -7.59 -8.22
N PRO A 76 -14.73 -6.78 -9.30
CA PRO A 76 -14.72 -7.29 -10.67
C PRO A 76 -13.58 -8.27 -10.96
N LEU A 77 -12.39 -8.06 -10.38
CA LEU A 77 -11.24 -8.96 -10.53
C LEU A 77 -11.56 -10.33 -9.93
N LEU A 78 -12.02 -10.37 -8.68
CA LEU A 78 -12.37 -11.61 -8.00
C LEU A 78 -13.53 -12.36 -8.68
N HIS A 79 -14.54 -11.63 -9.17
CA HIS A 79 -15.68 -12.24 -9.87
C HIS A 79 -15.26 -12.88 -11.19
N ARG A 80 -14.37 -12.22 -11.95
CA ARG A 80 -13.82 -12.75 -13.19
C ARG A 80 -13.06 -14.07 -12.96
N GLU A 81 -12.34 -14.18 -11.85
CA GLU A 81 -11.64 -15.40 -11.43
C GLU A 81 -12.59 -16.47 -10.82
N GLY A 82 -13.91 -16.22 -10.75
CA GLY A 82 -14.89 -17.14 -10.16
C GLY A 82 -14.80 -17.27 -8.63
N LEU A 83 -14.12 -16.33 -7.97
CA LEU A 83 -13.86 -16.36 -6.52
C LEU A 83 -14.95 -15.67 -5.69
N THR A 84 -15.81 -14.89 -6.34
CA THR A 84 -16.94 -14.20 -5.71
C THR A 84 -18.23 -14.42 -6.49
N ASN A 85 -19.37 -14.32 -5.81
CA ASN A 85 -20.70 -14.50 -6.42
C ASN A 85 -21.18 -13.27 -7.22
N THR A 86 -20.50 -12.14 -7.03
CA THR A 86 -20.89 -10.82 -7.54
C THR A 86 -19.62 -9.97 -7.73
N PRO A 87 -19.58 -9.05 -8.72
CA PRO A 87 -18.51 -8.09 -8.88
C PRO A 87 -18.63 -6.87 -7.93
N GLU A 88 -19.76 -6.70 -7.24
CA GLU A 88 -19.99 -5.58 -6.34
C GLU A 88 -19.33 -5.78 -4.97
N ALA A 89 -18.68 -4.73 -4.47
CA ALA A 89 -18.15 -4.69 -3.12
C ALA A 89 -19.24 -4.32 -2.11
N ARG A 90 -19.17 -4.87 -0.89
CA ARG A 90 -20.07 -4.52 0.21
C ARG A 90 -19.32 -4.05 1.46
N SER A 91 -20.02 -3.30 2.30
CA SER A 91 -19.52 -2.91 3.61
C SER A 91 -19.59 -4.06 4.63
N ILE A 92 -18.63 -4.10 5.54
CA ILE A 92 -18.61 -4.91 6.77
C ILE A 92 -18.27 -4.05 7.99
N THR A 93 -18.48 -4.61 9.18
CA THR A 93 -18.01 -4.02 10.44
C THR A 93 -16.49 -4.19 10.59
N ALA A 94 -15.88 -3.43 11.50
CA ALA A 94 -14.44 -3.53 11.76
C ALA A 94 -14.07 -4.89 12.36
N ASP A 95 -14.91 -5.46 13.22
CA ASP A 95 -14.69 -6.74 13.89
C ASP A 95 -14.69 -7.93 12.90
N GLU A 96 -15.39 -7.79 11.78
CA GLU A 96 -15.40 -8.78 10.70
C GLU A 96 -14.12 -8.78 9.84
N MET A 97 -13.30 -7.72 9.95
CA MET A 97 -12.12 -7.54 9.13
C MET A 97 -10.87 -8.06 9.84
N ASN A 98 -10.24 -9.08 9.26
CA ASN A 98 -9.00 -9.67 9.82
C ASN A 98 -7.84 -8.67 9.99
N SER A 99 -7.84 -7.56 9.24
CA SER A 99 -6.79 -6.52 9.33
C SER A 99 -7.41 -5.21 9.80
N PRO A 100 -7.26 -4.81 11.08
CA PRO A 100 -7.84 -3.58 11.59
C PRO A 100 -7.28 -2.32 10.91
N ALA A 101 -6.10 -2.42 10.30
CA ALA A 101 -5.46 -1.33 9.56
C ALA A 101 -6.34 -0.75 8.44
N VAL A 102 -7.17 -1.56 7.77
CA VAL A 102 -8.03 -1.06 6.68
C VAL A 102 -9.23 -0.25 7.18
N ALA A 103 -9.46 -0.21 8.49
CA ALA A 103 -10.51 0.56 9.14
C ALA A 103 -10.03 1.95 9.62
N THR A 104 -8.77 2.33 9.37
CA THR A 104 -8.17 3.58 9.86
C THR A 104 -7.63 4.44 8.71
N ASN A 105 -7.12 5.63 9.04
CA ASN A 105 -6.39 6.49 8.09
C ASN A 105 -4.88 6.44 8.36
N SER A 106 -4.07 6.44 7.30
CA SER A 106 -2.60 6.55 7.39
C SER A 106 -2.07 7.37 6.23
N ARG A 107 -1.63 8.60 6.50
CA ARG A 107 -1.28 9.59 5.47
C ARG A 107 0.06 10.21 5.80
N SER A 108 0.91 10.36 4.80
CA SER A 108 2.21 10.98 4.99
C SER A 108 2.76 11.57 3.69
N LEU A 109 3.65 12.56 3.83
CA LEU A 109 4.36 13.16 2.73
C LEU A 109 5.83 12.72 2.75
N ALA A 110 6.32 12.26 1.60
CA ALA A 110 7.67 11.74 1.43
C ALA A 110 8.72 12.84 1.15
N GLU A 111 8.56 14.06 1.68
CA GLU A 111 9.37 15.22 1.29
C GLU A 111 10.88 14.97 1.42
N ARG A 112 11.33 14.45 2.57
CA ARG A 112 12.75 14.15 2.81
C ARG A 112 13.27 13.05 1.88
N SER A 113 12.47 12.03 1.62
CA SER A 113 12.80 10.97 0.68
C SER A 113 12.98 11.54 -0.73
N ARG A 114 12.08 12.43 -1.17
CA ARG A 114 12.18 13.13 -2.46
C ARG A 114 13.41 14.02 -2.54
N SER A 115 13.77 14.71 -1.45
CA SER A 115 15.00 15.52 -1.37
C SER A 115 16.28 14.70 -1.48
N LEU A 116 16.26 13.40 -1.13
CA LEU A 116 17.37 12.46 -1.40
C LEU A 116 17.41 11.99 -2.87
N GLY A 117 16.53 12.48 -3.74
CA GLY A 117 16.45 12.07 -5.14
C GLY A 117 15.56 10.84 -5.37
N TRP A 118 14.76 10.42 -4.38
CA TRP A 118 13.83 9.29 -4.55
C TRP A 118 12.74 9.64 -5.57
N ARG A 119 12.67 8.84 -6.64
CA ARG A 119 11.73 8.99 -7.76
C ARG A 119 11.00 7.66 -8.01
N PRO A 120 9.96 7.32 -7.22
CA PRO A 120 9.09 6.20 -7.50
C PRO A 120 8.46 6.31 -8.89
N ALA A 121 8.41 5.17 -9.57
CA ALA A 121 7.95 5.02 -10.95
C ALA A 121 7.25 3.67 -11.20
N ALA A 122 7.09 2.84 -10.17
CA ALA A 122 6.36 1.60 -10.27
C ALA A 122 4.85 1.84 -10.45
N LYS A 123 4.13 0.76 -10.75
CA LYS A 123 2.67 0.76 -10.87
C LYS A 123 2.03 1.24 -9.58
N ASP A 124 0.91 1.97 -9.71
CA ASP A 124 0.08 2.32 -8.56
C ASP A 124 -0.68 1.09 -8.00
N VAL A 125 -1.27 1.29 -6.83
CA VAL A 125 -2.00 0.25 -6.09
C VAL A 125 -3.19 -0.34 -6.85
N TYR A 126 -3.84 0.40 -7.75
CA TYR A 126 -4.97 -0.13 -8.52
C TYR A 126 -4.46 -1.08 -9.62
N ASN A 127 -3.34 -0.72 -10.22
CA ASN A 127 -2.68 -1.48 -11.27
C ASN A 127 -1.89 -2.70 -10.76
N THR A 128 -1.70 -2.84 -9.44
CA THR A 128 -1.08 -4.03 -8.82
C THR A 128 -2.09 -5.05 -8.29
N LEU A 129 -3.40 -4.73 -8.23
CA LEU A 129 -4.39 -5.58 -7.57
C LEU A 129 -4.47 -7.01 -8.13
N GLN A 130 -4.25 -7.18 -9.44
CA GLN A 130 -4.19 -8.52 -10.04
C GLN A 130 -2.95 -9.28 -9.55
N GLU A 131 -1.77 -8.65 -9.55
CA GLU A 131 -0.53 -9.27 -9.06
C GLU A 131 -0.63 -9.64 -7.57
N ASP A 132 -1.26 -8.78 -6.77
CA ASP A 132 -1.52 -9.03 -5.35
C ASP A 132 -2.51 -10.20 -5.15
N LEU A 133 -3.52 -10.32 -6.01
CA LEU A 133 -4.45 -11.45 -6.01
C LEU A 133 -3.74 -12.75 -6.37
N ASP A 134 -2.99 -12.76 -7.47
CA ASP A 134 -2.26 -13.94 -7.96
C ASP A 134 -1.29 -14.45 -6.89
N ALA A 135 -0.59 -13.53 -6.20
CA ALA A 135 0.31 -13.83 -5.11
C ALA A 135 -0.41 -14.49 -3.91
N VAL A 136 -1.63 -14.03 -3.58
CA VAL A 136 -2.45 -14.63 -2.50
C VAL A 136 -2.94 -16.03 -2.90
N LEU A 137 -3.29 -16.24 -4.17
CA LEU A 137 -3.74 -17.53 -4.68
C LEU A 137 -2.59 -18.54 -4.84
N GLY A 138 -1.34 -18.09 -4.74
CA GLY A 138 -0.16 -18.94 -4.96
C GLY A 138 -0.03 -19.39 -6.41
N SER A 139 -0.63 -18.67 -7.36
CA SER A 139 -0.55 -19.01 -8.78
C SER A 139 0.89 -18.78 -9.27
N PRO A 140 1.55 -19.78 -9.90
CA PRO A 140 2.84 -19.55 -10.54
C PRO A 140 2.69 -18.52 -11.66
N LYS A 141 3.63 -17.59 -11.74
CA LYS A 141 3.75 -16.64 -12.85
C LYS A 141 4.01 -17.34 -14.18
#